data_AF-A0A1W6NIZ1-F1
#
_entry.id   AF-A0A1W6NIZ1-F1
#
_cell.length_a   1.000
_cell.length_b   1.000
_cell.length_c   1.000
_cell.angle_alpha   90.00
_cell.angle_beta   90.00
_cell.angle_gamma   90.00
#
_symmetry.space_group_name_H-M   'P 1'
#
loop_
_entity.id
_entity.type
_entity.pdbx_description
1 polymer ?
#
loop_
_entity_poly.entity_id
_entity_poly.type
_entity_poly.pdbx_seq_one_letter_code
_entity_poly.pdbx_strand_id
1 'polypeptide(L)'
;MWHKFIKATLCLVGMVTIGSITPTAQASKVVTSMPTVLRGTWHFNMDNENKNTYAFNKHSVKEVTKNGGYTDTTKSKLVKKLGNNEMKDIVVEKQHNGWYGMMWSGTDGILVIKPGNYKLHGKKYHVLYMRDLGWGGRMDKKITTYVAFTHNFSGVHTKSVSTKGMLK
;
A
#
# COMPACT_ATOMS: atom_id res chain seq x y z
N MET A 1 -32.81 35.86 -62.37
CA MET A 1 -33.00 36.66 -61.14
C MET A 1 -33.68 35.76 -60.11
N TRP A 2 -32.96 34.93 -59.36
CA TRP A 2 -32.33 35.20 -58.04
C TRP A 2 -33.29 35.72 -56.97
N HIS A 3 -33.99 34.81 -56.30
CA HIS A 3 -34.37 34.96 -54.89
C HIS A 3 -33.96 33.70 -54.11
N LYS A 4 -33.11 33.92 -53.11
CA LYS A 4 -32.56 32.93 -52.18
C LYS A 4 -33.62 32.60 -51.14
N PHE A 5 -33.84 31.32 -50.87
CA PHE A 5 -34.40 30.87 -49.59
C PHE A 5 -33.38 29.94 -48.93
N ILE A 6 -32.73 30.45 -47.88
CA ILE A 6 -31.92 29.65 -46.98
C ILE A 6 -32.89 28.96 -46.02
N LYS A 7 -33.13 27.66 -46.23
CA LYS A 7 -33.70 26.80 -45.19
C LYS A 7 -32.56 26.40 -44.26
N ALA A 8 -32.49 27.01 -43.07
CA ALA A 8 -31.59 26.56 -42.02
C ALA A 8 -32.14 25.24 -41.45
N THR A 9 -31.54 24.13 -41.85
CA THR A 9 -31.77 22.82 -41.25
C THR A 9 -31.17 22.83 -39.84
N LEU A 10 -32.03 22.81 -38.84
CA LEU A 10 -31.67 22.64 -37.44
C LEU A 10 -31.17 21.19 -37.25
N CYS A 11 -29.86 20.97 -37.31
CA CYS A 11 -29.26 19.70 -36.92
C CYS A 11 -29.40 19.55 -35.40
N LEU A 12 -30.33 18.69 -35.00
CA LEU A 12 -30.45 18.15 -33.65
C LEU A 12 -29.19 17.31 -33.37
N VAL A 13 -28.17 17.92 -32.77
CA VAL A 13 -27.03 17.16 -32.24
C VAL A 13 -27.48 16.60 -30.90
N GLY A 14 -27.85 15.33 -30.90
CA GLY A 14 -28.21 14.59 -29.69
C GLY A 14 -27.09 14.73 -28.65
N MET A 15 -27.44 15.29 -27.49
CA MET A 15 -26.59 15.24 -26.30
C MET A 15 -26.40 13.77 -25.94
N VAL A 16 -25.21 13.23 -26.23
CA VAL A 16 -24.75 12.01 -25.56
C VAL A 16 -24.57 12.44 -24.11
N THR A 17 -25.51 12.04 -23.25
CA THR A 17 -25.31 12.08 -21.81
C THR A 17 -24.12 11.18 -21.52
N ILE A 18 -22.95 11.79 -21.37
CA ILE A 18 -21.81 11.15 -20.73
C ILE A 18 -22.27 10.95 -19.30
N GLY A 19 -22.92 9.82 -19.05
CA GLY A 19 -23.23 9.37 -17.71
C GLY A 19 -21.94 9.46 -16.94
N SER A 20 -21.88 10.39 -16.00
CA SER A 20 -20.80 10.49 -15.04
C SER A 20 -20.78 9.17 -14.28
N ILE A 21 -19.95 8.24 -14.76
CA ILE A 21 -19.40 7.15 -13.98
C ILE A 21 -18.52 7.83 -12.93
N THR A 22 -19.16 8.39 -11.92
CA THR A 22 -18.54 8.67 -10.63
C THR A 22 -17.97 7.32 -10.20
N PRO A 23 -16.65 7.15 -10.12
CA PRO A 23 -16.11 5.92 -9.56
C PRO A 23 -16.65 5.86 -8.15
N THR A 24 -17.54 4.90 -7.87
CA THR A 24 -17.94 4.61 -6.50
C THR A 24 -16.65 4.27 -5.77
N ALA A 25 -16.26 5.12 -4.82
CA ALA A 25 -15.12 4.86 -3.96
C ALA A 25 -15.45 3.57 -3.19
N GLN A 26 -14.95 2.44 -3.68
CA GLN A 26 -15.17 1.16 -3.01
C GLN A 26 -14.40 1.23 -1.70
N ALA A 27 -15.09 1.28 -0.55
CA ALA A 27 -14.44 1.42 0.74
C ALA A 27 -13.34 0.36 0.96
N SER A 28 -12.26 0.73 1.66
CA SER A 28 -11.25 -0.21 2.15
C SER A 28 -11.90 -1.41 2.85
N LYS A 29 -11.33 -2.61 2.67
CA LYS A 29 -11.87 -3.84 3.26
C LYS A 29 -10.89 -4.42 4.28
N VAL A 30 -11.31 -4.44 5.54
CA VAL A 30 -10.61 -5.20 6.59
C VAL A 30 -10.57 -6.68 6.20
N VAL A 31 -9.37 -7.27 6.19
CA VAL A 31 -9.18 -8.66 5.82
C VAL A 31 -9.31 -9.58 7.04
N THR A 32 -9.80 -10.80 6.83
CA THR A 32 -9.91 -11.83 7.88
C THR A 32 -8.74 -12.79 7.91
N SER A 33 -7.88 -12.75 6.88
CA SER A 33 -6.61 -13.46 6.81
C SER A 33 -5.61 -12.61 6.04
N MET A 34 -4.34 -12.73 6.37
CA MET A 34 -3.26 -12.04 5.66
C MET A 34 -3.32 -12.43 4.18
N PRO A 35 -3.35 -11.47 3.23
CA PRO A 35 -3.36 -11.76 1.81
C PRO A 35 -2.18 -12.64 1.42
N THR A 36 -2.39 -13.65 0.58
CA THR A 36 -1.35 -14.59 0.14
C THR A 36 -0.14 -13.88 -0.46
N VAL A 37 -0.37 -12.81 -1.21
CA VAL A 37 0.68 -11.97 -1.82
C VAL A 37 1.59 -11.25 -0.82
N LEU A 38 1.17 -11.13 0.44
CA LEU A 38 1.98 -10.54 1.51
C LEU A 38 2.65 -11.60 2.39
N ARG A 39 2.18 -12.86 2.35
CA ARG A 39 2.70 -13.91 3.23
C ARG A 39 4.15 -14.25 2.91
N GLY A 40 4.88 -14.68 3.93
CA GLY A 40 6.30 -15.01 3.84
C GLY A 40 7.16 -14.17 4.78
N THR A 41 8.46 -14.38 4.70
CA THR A 41 9.47 -13.62 5.45
C THR A 41 10.08 -12.57 4.52
N TRP A 42 10.12 -11.34 4.99
CA TRP A 42 10.56 -10.18 4.23
C TRP A 42 11.59 -9.39 5.02
N HIS A 43 12.69 -9.05 4.38
CA HIS A 43 13.84 -8.37 4.95
C HIS A 43 14.05 -7.04 4.23
N PHE A 44 14.26 -5.97 4.99
CA PHE A 44 14.80 -4.72 4.46
C PHE A 44 15.72 -4.07 5.49
N ASN A 45 16.64 -3.27 4.96
CA ASN A 45 17.56 -2.48 5.77
C ASN A 45 17.12 -1.02 5.67
N MET A 46 17.00 -0.36 6.81
CA MET A 46 16.79 1.08 6.88
C MET A 46 18.12 1.81 6.74
N ASP A 47 19.19 1.22 7.30
CA ASP A 47 20.59 1.59 7.12
C ASP A 47 21.49 0.36 7.41
N ASN A 48 22.79 0.59 7.66
CA ASN A 48 23.75 -0.49 7.89
C ASN A 48 23.54 -1.22 9.23
N GLU A 49 22.97 -0.54 10.22
CA GLU A 49 22.81 -1.01 11.60
C GLU A 49 21.34 -1.36 11.91
N ASN A 50 20.40 -0.70 11.24
CA ASN A 50 18.98 -0.83 11.44
C ASN A 50 18.34 -1.72 10.35
N LYS A 51 17.85 -2.89 10.77
CA LYS A 51 17.31 -3.94 9.88
C LYS A 51 16.01 -4.48 10.45
N ASN A 52 15.00 -4.60 9.60
CA ASN A 52 13.72 -5.16 10.01
C ASN A 52 13.41 -6.42 9.19
N THR A 53 12.85 -7.41 9.88
CA THR A 53 12.32 -8.63 9.28
C THR A 53 10.87 -8.81 9.68
N TYR A 54 9.98 -8.88 8.69
CA TYR A 54 8.58 -9.24 8.90
C TYR A 54 8.32 -10.66 8.44
N ALA A 55 7.72 -11.49 9.29
CA ALA A 55 7.13 -12.76 8.90
C ALA A 55 5.60 -12.65 8.94
N PHE A 56 5.00 -12.46 7.77
CA PHE A 56 3.56 -12.37 7.59
C PHE A 56 2.95 -13.77 7.44
N ASN A 57 2.24 -14.22 8.47
CA ASN A 57 1.52 -15.49 8.48
C ASN A 57 0.03 -15.27 8.22
N LYS A 58 -0.72 -16.34 7.98
CA LYS A 58 -2.16 -16.27 7.67
C LYS A 58 -2.97 -15.47 8.71
N HIS A 59 -2.61 -15.57 9.99
CA HIS A 59 -3.35 -14.98 11.12
C HIS A 59 -2.48 -14.17 12.08
N SER A 60 -1.23 -13.89 11.73
CA SER A 60 -0.30 -13.18 12.62
C SER A 60 0.85 -12.56 11.84
N VAL A 61 1.52 -11.62 12.50
CA VAL A 61 2.76 -11.03 12.04
C VAL A 61 3.79 -11.17 13.15
N LYS A 62 5.02 -11.53 12.77
CA LYS A 62 6.18 -11.39 13.64
C LYS A 62 7.10 -10.34 13.02
N GLU A 63 7.45 -9.33 13.78
CA GLU A 63 8.48 -8.35 13.44
C GLU A 63 9.71 -8.63 14.28
N VAL A 64 10.87 -8.61 13.65
CA VAL A 64 12.18 -8.59 14.32
C VAL A 64 12.87 -7.31 13.88
N THR A 65 13.11 -6.41 14.82
CA THR A 65 13.78 -5.14 14.60
C THR A 65 15.15 -5.20 15.23
N LYS A 66 16.18 -5.05 14.41
CA LYS A 66 17.55 -4.94 14.87
C LYS A 66 17.97 -3.49 14.72
N ASN A 67 18.32 -2.84 15.81
CA ASN A 67 18.85 -1.48 15.82
C ASN A 67 20.23 -1.48 16.47
N GLY A 68 21.28 -1.53 15.64
CA GLY A 68 22.66 -1.66 16.11
C GLY A 68 22.87 -2.93 16.93
N GLY A 69 23.24 -2.76 18.21
CA GLY A 69 23.45 -3.85 19.17
C GLY A 69 22.17 -4.42 19.79
N TYR A 70 21.02 -3.78 19.57
CA TYR A 70 19.74 -4.18 20.17
C TYR A 70 18.88 -4.97 19.18
N THR A 71 18.15 -5.97 19.66
CA THR A 71 17.17 -6.74 18.88
C THR A 71 15.89 -6.85 19.66
N ASP A 72 14.79 -6.39 19.07
CA ASP A 72 13.44 -6.58 19.59
C ASP A 72 12.64 -7.53 18.70
N THR A 73 11.67 -8.22 19.30
CA THR A 73 10.76 -9.12 18.60
C THR A 73 9.33 -8.88 19.06
N THR A 74 8.51 -8.39 18.14
CA THR A 74 7.08 -8.20 18.34
C THR A 74 6.30 -9.26 17.58
N LYS A 75 5.26 -9.81 18.21
CA LYS A 75 4.31 -10.73 17.58
C LYS A 75 2.89 -10.24 17.80
N SER A 76 2.17 -10.07 16.70
CA SER A 76 0.82 -9.52 16.68
C SER A 76 -0.14 -10.49 16.00
N LYS A 77 -1.38 -10.55 16.50
CA LYS A 77 -2.45 -11.38 15.95
C LYS A 77 -3.29 -10.54 14.99
N LEU A 78 -3.60 -11.10 13.83
CA LEU A 78 -4.54 -10.48 12.91
C LEU A 78 -5.94 -10.53 13.48
N VAL A 79 -6.57 -9.36 13.60
CA VAL A 79 -7.93 -9.17 14.11
C VAL A 79 -8.74 -8.29 13.17
N LYS A 80 -10.06 -8.24 13.38
CA LYS A 80 -10.96 -7.37 12.59
C LYS A 80 -11.09 -5.96 13.18
N LYS A 81 -10.75 -5.79 14.45
CA LYS A 81 -10.82 -4.55 15.21
C LYS A 81 -9.72 -4.58 16.26
N LEU A 82 -9.01 -3.46 16.43
CA LEU A 82 -7.95 -3.33 17.42
C LEU A 82 -8.53 -3.40 18.84
N GLY A 83 -7.88 -4.17 19.71
CA GLY A 83 -8.08 -4.10 21.15
C GLY A 83 -7.17 -3.06 21.81
N ASN A 84 -7.16 -3.07 23.15
CA ASN A 84 -6.42 -2.09 23.96
C ASN A 84 -4.99 -2.55 24.31
N ASN A 85 -4.57 -3.75 23.90
CA ASN A 85 -3.25 -4.29 24.23
C ASN A 85 -2.24 -3.84 23.19
N GLU A 86 -1.33 -2.95 23.57
CA GLU A 86 -0.32 -2.38 22.68
C GLU A 86 0.47 -3.46 21.91
N MET A 87 0.58 -3.29 20.60
CA MET A 87 1.30 -4.13 19.64
C MET A 87 0.88 -5.61 19.57
N LYS A 88 -0.13 -6.05 20.32
CA LYS A 88 -0.62 -7.44 20.31
C LYS A 88 -1.59 -7.74 19.18
N ASP A 89 -2.31 -6.74 18.70
CA ASP A 89 -3.29 -6.86 17.64
C ASP A 89 -2.84 -6.08 16.41
N ILE A 90 -3.15 -6.62 15.23
CA ILE A 90 -2.97 -5.93 13.96
C ILE A 90 -4.25 -6.02 13.15
N VAL A 91 -4.70 -4.88 12.61
CA VAL A 91 -5.74 -4.81 11.59
C VAL A 91 -5.06 -4.58 10.25
N VAL A 92 -5.47 -5.36 9.25
CA VAL A 92 -4.99 -5.20 7.87
C VAL A 92 -6.17 -4.85 6.98
N GLU A 93 -6.01 -3.80 6.18
CA GLU A 93 -7.01 -3.31 5.25
C GLU A 93 -6.50 -3.42 3.83
N LYS A 94 -7.27 -4.11 2.98
CA LYS A 94 -7.05 -4.05 1.54
C LYS A 94 -7.63 -2.75 1.02
N GLN A 95 -6.79 -1.99 0.34
CA GLN A 95 -7.11 -0.72 -0.28
C GLN A 95 -7.07 -0.87 -1.82
N HIS A 96 -7.18 0.25 -2.51
CA HIS A 96 -7.20 0.28 -3.97
C HIS A 96 -5.84 0.07 -4.61
N ASN A 97 -5.84 -0.34 -5.87
CA ASN A 97 -4.65 -0.55 -6.68
C ASN A 97 -3.60 -1.46 -6.03
N GLY A 98 -4.03 -2.42 -5.20
CA GLY A 98 -3.15 -3.37 -4.52
C GLY A 98 -2.38 -2.79 -3.33
N TRP A 99 -2.78 -1.64 -2.80
CA TRP A 99 -2.28 -1.16 -1.52
C TRP A 99 -2.92 -1.91 -0.35
N TYR A 100 -2.17 -2.03 0.73
CA TYR A 100 -2.63 -2.53 2.01
C TYR A 100 -2.17 -1.58 3.11
N GLY A 101 -3.05 -1.30 4.07
CA GLY A 101 -2.73 -0.61 5.30
C GLY A 101 -2.66 -1.59 6.45
N MET A 102 -1.69 -1.44 7.34
CA MET A 102 -1.57 -2.24 8.56
C MET A 102 -1.44 -1.32 9.77
N MET A 103 -2.31 -1.51 10.75
CA MET A 103 -2.35 -0.72 11.98
C MET A 103 -2.19 -1.66 13.16
N TRP A 104 -1.34 -1.30 14.10
CA TRP A 104 -1.16 -2.03 15.35
C TRP A 104 -1.97 -1.38 16.46
N SER A 105 -2.40 -2.18 17.43
CA SER A 105 -3.05 -1.66 18.63
C SER A 105 -2.06 -0.80 19.43
N GLY A 106 -2.53 0.33 19.95
CA GLY A 106 -1.71 1.23 20.76
C GLY A 106 -0.64 2.03 19.99
N THR A 107 -0.65 2.03 18.66
CA THR A 107 0.24 2.88 17.86
C THR A 107 -0.50 3.92 17.04
N ASP A 108 0.09 5.10 16.93
CA ASP A 108 -0.39 6.20 16.09
C ASP A 108 0.27 6.13 14.71
N GLY A 109 0.28 4.95 14.07
CA GLY A 109 0.95 4.75 12.79
C GLY A 109 0.25 3.74 11.90
N ILE A 110 0.44 3.90 10.60
CA ILE A 110 0.03 2.91 9.60
C ILE A 110 1.21 2.53 8.72
N LEU A 111 1.51 1.24 8.68
CA LEU A 111 2.42 0.68 7.68
C LEU A 111 1.65 0.48 6.39
N VAL A 112 2.05 1.17 5.33
CA VAL A 112 1.51 0.95 4.00
C VAL A 112 2.39 -0.03 3.22
N ILE A 113 1.75 -1.03 2.62
CA ILE A 113 2.42 -2.10 1.88
C ILE A 113 1.84 -2.23 0.48
N LYS A 114 2.70 -2.36 -0.52
CA LYS A 114 2.33 -2.69 -1.89
C LYS A 114 3.22 -3.80 -2.45
N PRO A 115 2.68 -4.96 -2.86
CA PRO A 115 3.46 -5.96 -3.57
C PRO A 115 3.90 -5.43 -4.93
N GLY A 116 5.08 -5.83 -5.38
CA GLY A 116 5.62 -5.37 -6.64
C GLY A 116 6.81 -6.17 -7.13
N ASN A 117 7.55 -5.59 -8.06
CA ASN A 117 8.76 -6.17 -8.62
C ASN A 117 9.89 -5.16 -8.60
N TYR A 118 11.09 -5.59 -8.20
CA TYR A 118 12.30 -4.78 -8.16
C TYR A 118 13.42 -5.44 -8.95
N LYS A 119 14.19 -4.64 -9.70
CA LYS A 119 15.33 -5.14 -10.47
C LYS A 119 16.61 -4.84 -9.70
N LEU A 120 17.34 -5.88 -9.30
CA LEU A 120 18.63 -5.79 -8.61
C LEU A 120 19.65 -6.64 -9.36
N HIS A 121 20.79 -6.05 -9.73
CA HIS A 121 21.88 -6.73 -10.46
C HIS A 121 21.40 -7.52 -11.69
N GLY A 122 20.54 -6.90 -12.50
CA GLY A 122 19.99 -7.53 -13.71
C GLY A 122 18.83 -8.50 -13.49
N LYS A 123 18.61 -8.99 -12.27
CA LYS A 123 17.55 -9.95 -11.91
C LYS A 123 16.31 -9.24 -11.37
N LYS A 124 15.12 -9.78 -11.65
CA LYS A 124 13.83 -9.27 -11.18
C LYS A 124 13.37 -10.09 -9.98
N TYR A 125 13.01 -9.42 -8.89
CA TYR A 125 12.56 -10.02 -7.64
C TYR A 125 11.15 -9.56 -7.31
N HIS A 126 10.33 -10.48 -6.78
CA HIS A 126 9.09 -10.13 -6.10
C HIS A 126 9.42 -9.52 -4.74
N VAL A 127 8.81 -8.36 -4.45
CA VAL A 127 9.13 -7.54 -3.28
C VAL A 127 7.88 -6.97 -2.66
N LEU A 128 8.01 -6.50 -1.42
CA LEU A 128 7.07 -5.58 -0.80
C LEU A 128 7.67 -4.17 -0.77
N TYR A 129 6.90 -3.19 -1.23
CA TYR A 129 7.18 -1.78 -1.00
C TYR A 129 6.53 -1.35 0.30
N MET A 130 7.33 -0.91 1.26
CA MET A 130 6.91 -0.70 2.64
C MET A 130 7.27 0.71 3.11
N ARG A 131 6.37 1.34 3.86
CA ARG A 131 6.64 2.61 4.54
C ARG A 131 5.69 2.83 5.71
N ASP A 132 6.23 3.21 6.85
CA ASP A 132 5.44 3.73 7.96
C ASP A 132 5.03 5.18 7.71
N LEU A 133 3.77 5.47 7.99
CA LEU A 133 3.18 6.80 7.93
C LEU A 133 2.62 7.15 9.30
N GLY A 134 3.02 8.32 9.80
CA GLY A 134 2.32 8.96 10.92
C GLY A 134 0.99 9.58 10.48
N TRP A 135 0.16 9.95 11.45
CA TRP A 135 -1.12 10.63 11.18
C TRP A 135 -0.88 12.11 10.91
N GLY A 136 -0.89 12.51 9.64
CA GLY A 136 -0.95 13.92 9.25
C GLY A 136 0.00 14.30 8.11
N GLY A 137 -0.48 15.20 7.26
CA GLY A 137 0.29 15.79 6.16
C GLY A 137 -0.28 15.49 4.78
N ARG A 138 0.11 16.33 3.82
CA ARG A 138 -0.27 16.17 2.41
C ARG A 138 0.49 14.97 1.83
N MET A 139 -0.25 14.01 1.27
CA MET A 139 0.36 12.87 0.60
C MET A 139 0.67 13.20 -0.86
N ASP A 140 1.94 13.14 -1.23
CA ASP A 140 2.39 13.32 -2.61
C ASP A 140 1.86 12.22 -3.53
N LYS A 141 1.84 12.49 -4.84
CA LYS A 141 1.42 11.50 -5.87
C LYS A 141 2.30 10.25 -5.89
N LYS A 142 3.53 10.36 -5.40
CA LYS A 142 4.48 9.26 -5.24
C LYS A 142 5.12 9.35 -3.87
N ILE A 143 5.47 8.21 -3.31
CA ILE A 143 6.15 8.09 -2.03
C ILE A 143 7.35 7.15 -2.16
N THR A 144 8.49 7.54 -1.58
CA THR A 144 9.66 6.66 -1.49
C THR A 144 9.42 5.62 -0.41
N THR A 145 9.53 4.35 -0.77
CA THR A 145 9.30 3.18 0.09
C THR A 145 10.59 2.38 0.22
N TYR A 146 10.76 1.68 1.33
CA TYR A 146 11.74 0.61 1.44
C TYR A 146 11.30 -0.59 0.60
N VAL A 147 12.27 -1.32 0.09
CA VAL A 147 12.05 -2.55 -0.68
C VAL A 147 12.42 -3.73 0.19
N ALA A 148 11.40 -4.51 0.57
CA ALA A 148 11.59 -5.72 1.34
C ALA A 148 11.62 -6.94 0.41
N PHE A 149 12.65 -7.77 0.59
CA PHE A 149 12.93 -8.96 -0.20
C PHE A 149 12.73 -10.22 0.64
N THR A 150 12.45 -11.34 0.00
CA THR A 150 12.46 -12.65 0.69
C THR A 150 13.87 -13.14 1.04
N HIS A 151 14.90 -12.52 0.47
CA HIS A 151 16.31 -12.79 0.75
C HIS A 151 16.92 -11.57 1.42
N ASN A 152 17.84 -11.78 2.36
CA ASN A 152 18.54 -10.69 3.02
C ASN A 152 19.67 -10.16 2.13
N PHE A 153 19.38 -9.11 1.36
CA PHE A 153 20.39 -8.37 0.60
C PHE A 153 21.03 -7.29 1.46
N SER A 154 22.31 -7.05 1.27
CA SER A 154 23.03 -5.92 1.89
C SER A 154 22.59 -4.58 1.28
N GLY A 155 22.70 -3.51 2.06
CA GLY A 155 22.42 -2.14 1.65
C GLY A 155 20.94 -1.75 1.75
N VAL A 156 20.68 -0.45 1.64
CA VAL A 156 19.35 0.14 1.68
C VAL A 156 18.78 0.19 0.27
N HIS A 157 17.60 -0.41 0.08
CA HIS A 157 16.93 -0.46 -1.21
C HIS A 157 15.62 0.30 -1.11
N THR A 158 15.43 1.29 -1.99
CA THR A 158 14.21 2.11 -2.02
C THR A 158 13.61 2.21 -3.41
N LYS A 159 12.32 2.54 -3.47
CA LYS A 159 11.60 2.82 -4.71
C LYS A 159 10.52 3.88 -4.49
N SER A 160 10.46 4.88 -5.36
CA SER A 160 9.31 5.78 -5.42
C SER A 160 8.14 5.10 -6.15
N VAL A 161 7.04 4.92 -5.44
CA VAL A 161 5.82 4.25 -5.92
C VAL A 161 4.63 5.20 -5.86
N SER A 162 3.65 5.00 -6.75
CA SER A 162 2.43 5.84 -6.78
C SER A 162 1.57 5.61 -5.55
N THR A 163 1.11 6.69 -4.93
CA THR A 163 0.16 6.68 -3.79
C THR A 163 -1.29 6.53 -4.23
N LYS A 164 -1.56 6.40 -5.54
CA LYS A 164 -2.92 6.22 -6.06
C LYS A 164 -3.59 4.99 -5.42
N GLY A 165 -4.68 5.23 -4.69
CA GLY A 165 -5.47 4.19 -4.04
C GLY A 165 -4.97 3.77 -2.66
N MET A 166 -3.96 4.45 -2.13
CA MET A 166 -3.46 4.27 -0.77
C MET A 166 -4.30 5.09 0.21
N LEU A 167 -4.67 4.50 1.36
CA LEU A 167 -5.48 5.08 2.43
C LEU A 167 -6.83 5.66 1.95
N LYS A 168 -7.54 4.94 1.06
CA LYS A 168 -8.83 5.34 0.47
C LYS A 168 -9.84 4.19 0.50
#